data_AF-Q3KTI8-F1
#
_entry.id   AF-Q3KTI8-F1
#
_cell.length_a   1.000
_cell.length_b   1.000
_cell.length_c   1.000
_cell.angle_alpha   90.00
_cell.angle_beta   90.00
_cell.angle_gamma   90.00
#
_symmetry.space_group_name_H-M   'P 1'
#
loop_
_entity.id
_entity.type
_entity.pdbx_description
1 polymer ?
#
loop_
_entity_poly.entity_id
_entity_poly.type
_entity_poly.pdbx_seq_one_letter_code
_entity_poly.pdbx_strand_id
1 'polypeptide(L)' 'TDETEIVRFLQNGTLVGLLPVPHPILIRKYQSNSGTTIWFRNYLWGIIYLRNITPPIWYDTNVRLFEIQRV' A
#
# COMPACT_ATOMS: atom_id res chain seq x y z
N THR A 1 -9.36 38.99 33.03
CA THR A 1 -8.77 39.87 32.01
C THR A 1 -7.66 39.16 31.23
N ASP A 2 -6.95 38.20 31.83
CA ASP A 2 -5.84 37.48 31.17
C ASP A 2 -6.26 36.49 30.07
N GLU A 3 -7.41 35.83 30.17
CA GLU A 3 -7.86 34.87 29.14
C GLU A 3 -8.01 35.53 27.75
N THR A 4 -8.52 36.76 27.71
CA THR A 4 -8.70 37.49 26.45
C THR A 4 -7.36 37.87 25.80
N GLU A 5 -6.31 38.03 26.61
CA GLU A 5 -4.95 38.30 26.11
C GLU A 5 -4.27 37.02 25.61
N ILE A 6 -4.44 35.90 26.33
CA ILE A 6 -3.95 34.59 25.91
C ILE A 6 -4.58 34.18 24.57
N VAL A 7 -5.88 34.39 24.40
CA VAL A 7 -6.57 34.06 23.14
C VAL A 7 -6.07 34.95 21.99
N ARG A 8 -5.87 36.26 22.22
CA ARG A 8 -5.30 37.16 21.21
C ARG A 8 -3.86 36.81 20.85
N PHE A 9 -3.07 36.36 21.81
CA PHE A 9 -1.71 35.88 21.59
C PHE A 9 -1.68 34.63 20.70
N LEU A 10 -2.55 33.65 20.97
CA LEU A 10 -2.67 32.44 20.16
C LEU A 10 -3.22 32.71 18.75
N GLN A 11 -4.14 33.67 18.60
CA GLN A 11 -4.68 34.08 17.30
C GLN A 11 -3.65 34.77 16.39
N ASN A 12 -2.69 35.48 16.98
CA ASN A 12 -1.64 36.18 16.25
C ASN A 12 -0.37 35.34 16.05
N GLY A 13 -0.23 34.23 16.79
CA GLY A 13 0.91 33.33 16.69
C GLY A 13 0.82 32.40 15.48
N THR A 14 1.83 32.39 14.62
CA THR A 14 1.99 31.33 13.61
C THR A 14 2.76 30.16 14.23
N LEU A 15 2.42 28.92 13.86
CA LEU A 15 3.18 27.73 14.26
C LEU A 15 4.63 27.71 13.75
N VAL A 16 4.98 28.60 12.80
CA VAL A 16 6.31 28.77 12.24
C VAL A 16 7.27 29.31 13.30
N GLY A 17 8.33 28.57 13.62
CA GLY A 17 9.33 28.95 14.63
C GLY A 17 9.05 28.47 16.06
N LEU A 18 7.83 28.00 16.35
CA LEU A 18 7.49 27.33 17.62
C LEU A 18 7.79 25.83 17.56
N LEU A 19 7.60 25.22 16.38
CA LEU A 19 7.98 23.84 16.15
C LEU A 19 9.43 23.74 15.68
N PRO A 20 10.14 22.66 16.06
CA PRO A 20 11.43 22.35 15.46
C PRO A 20 11.29 22.23 13.95
N VAL A 21 12.34 22.64 13.23
CA VAL A 21 12.37 22.64 11.75
C VAL A 21 12.00 21.24 11.24
N PRO A 22 11.06 21.13 10.29
CA PRO A 22 10.68 19.83 9.74
C PRO A 22 11.90 19.18 9.10
N HIS A 23 12.16 17.92 9.47
CA HIS A 23 13.23 17.15 8.86
C HIS A 23 12.96 16.99 7.35
N PRO A 24 14.00 16.80 6.52
CA PRO A 24 13.81 16.56 5.10
C PRO A 24 12.84 15.40 4.84
N ILE A 25 11.94 15.58 3.87
CA ILE A 25 11.08 14.49 3.39
C ILE A 25 11.95 13.58 2.54
N LEU A 26 12.29 12.41 3.08
CA LEU A 26 13.07 11.41 2.37
C LEU A 26 12.14 10.52 1.53
N ILE A 27 12.23 10.63 0.21
CA ILE A 27 11.53 9.70 -0.69
C ILE A 27 12.18 8.32 -0.56
N ARG A 28 11.42 7.34 -0.06
CA ARG A 28 11.86 5.94 0.02
C ARG A 28 11.44 5.22 -1.24
N LYS A 29 12.41 4.72 -2.02
CA LYS A 29 12.13 3.77 -3.09
C LYS A 29 11.79 2.42 -2.48
N TYR A 30 10.85 1.72 -3.11
CA TYR A 30 10.55 0.34 -2.76
C TYR A 30 11.83 -0.50 -2.72
N GLN A 31 11.99 -1.26 -1.64
CA GLN A 31 13.06 -2.24 -1.49
C GLN A 31 12.45 -3.63 -1.65
N SER A 32 12.99 -4.39 -2.59
CA SER A 32 12.56 -5.76 -2.82
C SER A 32 12.70 -6.57 -1.55
N ASN A 33 11.63 -7.25 -1.16
CA ASN A 33 11.65 -8.18 -0.05
C ASN A 33 11.06 -9.53 -0.48
N SER A 34 11.48 -10.59 0.22
CA SER A 34 11.07 -11.96 -0.10
C SER A 34 9.55 -12.13 0.07
N GLY A 35 8.98 -11.53 1.12
CA GLY A 35 7.55 -11.60 1.43
C GLY A 35 6.67 -11.05 0.31
N THR A 36 6.95 -9.83 -0.16
CA THR A 36 6.21 -9.19 -1.26
C THR A 36 6.45 -9.90 -2.59
N THR A 37 7.64 -10.46 -2.81
CA THR A 37 7.92 -11.25 -4.03
C THR A 37 7.07 -12.51 -4.08
N ILE A 38 6.98 -13.24 -2.96
CA ILE A 38 6.15 -14.45 -2.85
C ILE A 38 4.67 -14.08 -2.96
N TRP A 39 4.23 -13.05 -2.23
CA TRP A 39 2.86 -12.56 -2.29
C TRP A 39 2.45 -12.16 -3.72
N PHE A 40 3.28 -11.35 -4.38
CA PHE A 40 3.03 -10.87 -5.74
C PHE A 40 2.96 -12.03 -6.73
N ARG A 41 3.92 -12.96 -6.65
CA ARG A 41 3.95 -14.15 -7.51
C ARG A 41 2.68 -14.99 -7.34
N ASN A 42 2.29 -15.29 -6.10
CA ASN A 42 1.10 -16.10 -5.82
C ASN A 42 -0.19 -15.39 -6.27
N TYR A 43 -0.30 -14.09 -6.00
CA TYR A 43 -1.43 -13.28 -6.45
C TYR A 43 -1.55 -13.26 -7.97
N LEU A 44 -0.43 -13.02 -8.67
CA LEU A 44 -0.39 -12.96 -10.13
C LEU A 44 -0.79 -14.29 -10.75
N TRP A 45 -0.28 -15.42 -10.23
CA TRP A 45 -0.73 -16.74 -10.66
C TRP A 45 -2.21 -16.98 -10.39
N GLY A 46 -2.73 -16.53 -9.25
CA GLY A 46 -4.15 -16.59 -8.93
C GLY A 46 -5.01 -15.81 -9.94
N ILE A 47 -4.58 -14.61 -10.34
CA ILE A 47 -5.28 -13.81 -11.36
C ILE A 47 -5.22 -14.49 -12.73
N ILE A 48 -4.04 -14.97 -13.16
CA ILE A 48 -3.90 -15.68 -14.43
C ILE A 48 -4.84 -16.89 -14.46
N TYR A 49 -4.87 -17.68 -13.39
CA TYR A 49 -5.76 -18.83 -13.29
C TYR A 49 -7.23 -18.42 -13.41
N LEU A 50 -7.70 -17.49 -12.57
CA LEU A 50 -9.12 -17.10 -12.52
C LEU A 50 -9.62 -16.46 -13.82
N ARG A 51 -8.76 -15.72 -14.53
CA ARG A 51 -9.12 -15.06 -15.78
C ARG A 51 -9.16 -16.01 -16.98
N ASN A 52 -8.49 -17.15 -16.89
CA ASN A 52 -8.29 -18.06 -17.99
C ASN A 52 -8.84 -19.46 -17.70
N ILE A 53 -9.99 -19.53 -17.03
CA ILE A 53 -10.73 -20.78 -16.80
C ILE A 53 -11.44 -21.21 -18.09
N THR A 54 -11.98 -20.23 -18.85
CA THR A 54 -12.75 -20.48 -20.07
C THR A 54 -12.41 -19.44 -21.14
N PRO A 55 -11.64 -19.80 -22.19
CA PRO A 55 -10.97 -21.09 -22.41
C PRO A 55 -9.76 -21.29 -21.47
N PRO A 56 -9.42 -22.54 -21.12
CA PRO A 56 -8.21 -22.84 -20.34
C PRO A 56 -6.93 -22.42 -21.08
N ILE A 57 -6.04 -21.64 -20.45
CA ILE A 57 -4.76 -21.25 -21.09
C ILE A 57 -3.77 -22.41 -21.27
N TRP A 58 -3.91 -23.48 -20.50
CA TRP A 58 -3.06 -24.67 -20.58
C TRP A 58 -3.67 -25.78 -21.44
N TYR A 59 -4.59 -25.42 -22.35
CA TYR A 59 -5.17 -26.35 -23.29
C TYR A 59 -4.06 -27.08 -24.08
N ASP A 60 -4.21 -28.39 -24.23
CA ASP A 60 -3.23 -29.27 -24.90
C ASP A 60 -1.82 -29.31 -24.26
N THR A 61 -1.73 -28.99 -22.97
CA THR A 61 -0.49 -29.19 -22.20
C THR A 61 -0.69 -30.23 -21.10
N ASN A 62 0.41 -30.82 -20.61
CA ASN A 62 0.39 -31.72 -19.46
C ASN A 62 0.19 -30.99 -18.11
N VAL A 63 0.07 -29.65 -18.12
CA VAL A 63 -0.07 -28.85 -16.91
C VAL A 63 -1.53 -28.92 -16.44
N ARG A 64 -1.76 -29.63 -15.32
CA ARG A 64 -3.07 -29.70 -14.66
C ARG A 64 -3.05 -28.89 -13.37
N LEU A 65 -3.92 -27.90 -13.26
CA LEU A 65 -4.12 -27.17 -12.02
C LEU A 65 -5.25 -27.79 -11.19
N PHE A 66 -5.26 -27.49 -9.90
CA PHE A 66 -6.31 -27.93 -9.00
C PHE A 66 -7.64 -27.26 -9.36
N GLU A 67 -8.75 -27.99 -9.21
CA GLU A 67 -10.08 -27.41 -9.29
C GLU A 67 -10.45 -26.83 -7.92
N ILE A 68 -10.86 -25.56 -7.89
CA ILE A 68 -11.43 -24.98 -6.67
C ILE A 68 -12.85 -25.51 -6.56
N GLN A 69 -13.06 -26.56 -5.75
CA GLN A 69 -14.40 -27.00 -5.40
C GLN A 69 -15.16 -25.85 -4.73
N ARG A 70 -16.28 -25.44 -5.34
CA ARG A 70 -17.28 -24.62 -4.68
C ARG A 70 -18.26 -25.59 -4.01
N VAL A 71 -18.42 -25.44 -2.69
CA VAL A 71 -19.48 -26.11 -1.92
C VAL A 71 -20.84 -25.56 -2.32
#